data_AF-A0A2P8NKF3-F1
#
_entry.id   AF-A0A2P8NKF3-F1
#
_cell.length_a   1.000
_cell.length_b   1.000
_cell.length_c   1.000
_cell.angle_alpha   90.00
_cell.angle_beta   90.00
_cell.angle_gamma   90.00
#
_symmetry.space_group_name_H-M   'P 1'
#
loop_
_entity.id
_entity.type
_entity.pdbx_description
1 polymer ?
#
loop_
_entity_poly.entity_id
_entity_poly.type
_entity_poly.pdbx_seq_one_letter_code
_entity_poly.pdbx_strand_id
1 'polypeptide(L)' 'MKPGLHYAPLGMSREEAARYVGVGTTTFDRMVAEGVMPRPKRYRGRVLWNRVALELAFEDLPENEGNMIDKILGL' A
#
# COMPACT_ATOMS: atom_id res chain seq x y z
N MET A 1 -6.32 -20.72 11.21
CA MET A 1 -4.95 -20.24 11.50
C MET A 1 -4.28 -19.97 10.15
N LYS A 2 -4.09 -18.71 9.73
CA LYS A 2 -3.36 -18.41 8.48
C LYS A 2 -1.87 -18.36 8.85
N PRO A 3 -1.01 -19.19 8.22
CA PRO A 3 0.40 -19.27 8.60
C PRO A 3 1.09 -17.92 8.39
N GLY A 4 2.07 -17.65 9.25
CA GLY A 4 2.83 -16.41 9.35
C GLY A 4 3.53 -16.02 8.04
N LEU A 5 3.95 -14.76 8.00
CA LEU A 5 4.54 -14.05 6.87
C LEU A 5 5.72 -14.84 6.24
N HIS A 6 5.43 -15.79 5.36
CA HIS A 6 6.41 -16.30 4.40
C HIS A 6 6.61 -15.17 3.39
N TYR A 7 7.81 -14.59 3.37
CA TYR A 7 8.29 -13.50 2.50
C TYR A 7 7.32 -13.07 1.40
N ALA A 8 6.87 -11.81 1.46
CA ALA A 8 5.90 -11.29 0.48
C ALA A 8 6.43 -11.45 -0.96
N PRO A 9 5.65 -12.06 -1.87
CA PRO A 9 6.09 -12.32 -3.24
C PRO A 9 6.37 -11.01 -3.98
N LEU A 10 7.24 -11.05 -5.00
CA LEU A 10 7.55 -9.85 -5.79
C LEU A 10 6.31 -9.30 -6.52
N GLY A 11 5.41 -10.19 -6.98
CA GLY A 11 4.14 -9.85 -7.60
C GLY A 11 2.98 -10.27 -6.72
N MET A 12 2.14 -9.31 -6.33
CA MET A 12 1.00 -9.51 -5.42
C MET A 12 -0.33 -9.34 -6.14
N SER A 13 -1.33 -10.14 -5.77
CA SER A 13 -2.74 -9.87 -6.10
C SER A 13 -3.22 -8.57 -5.43
N ARG A 14 -4.42 -8.12 -5.79
CA ARG A 14 -5.06 -6.95 -5.16
C ARG A 14 -5.17 -7.09 -3.63
N GLU A 15 -5.61 -8.26 -3.17
CA GLU A 15 -5.82 -8.54 -1.74
C GLU A 15 -4.49 -8.63 -0.98
N GLU A 16 -3.46 -9.19 -1.60
CA GLU A 16 -2.11 -9.27 -1.05
C GLU A 16 -1.48 -7.87 -0.97
N ALA A 17 -1.58 -7.08 -2.02
CA ALA A 17 -1.06 -5.71 -2.07
C ALA A 17 -1.72 -4.80 -1.02
N ALA A 18 -3.06 -4.84 -0.92
CA ALA A 18 -3.79 -4.09 0.09
C ALA A 18 -3.37 -4.50 1.52
N ARG A 19 -3.24 -5.81 1.77
CA ARG A 19 -2.76 -6.31 3.07
C ARG A 19 -1.32 -5.89 3.37
N TYR A 20 -0.45 -5.90 2.35
CA TYR A 20 0.95 -5.50 2.49
C TYR A 20 1.08 -4.02 2.85
N VAL A 21 0.27 -3.15 2.23
CA VAL A 21 0.18 -1.72 2.55
C VAL A 21 -0.52 -1.47 3.90
N GLY A 22 -1.29 -2.44 4.42
CA GLY A 22 -2.00 -2.32 5.71
C GLY A 22 -3.40 -1.69 5.61
N VAL A 23 -4.03 -1.72 4.43
CA VAL A 23 -5.35 -1.12 4.17
C VAL A 23 -6.37 -2.12 3.64
N GLY A 24 -7.66 -1.75 3.70
CA GLY A 24 -8.73 -2.50 3.01
C GLY A 24 -8.61 -2.39 1.49
N THR A 25 -9.15 -3.36 0.76
CA THR A 25 -9.00 -3.40 -0.72
C THR A 25 -9.69 -2.24 -1.44
N THR A 26 -10.82 -1.74 -0.94
CA THR A 26 -11.47 -0.53 -1.45
C THR A 26 -10.60 0.71 -1.28
N THR A 27 -9.95 0.86 -0.12
CA THR A 27 -9.02 1.96 0.14
C THR A 27 -7.80 1.86 -0.77
N PHE A 28 -7.25 0.66 -0.94
CA PHE A 28 -6.13 0.42 -1.85
C PHE A 28 -6.46 0.81 -3.29
N ASP A 29 -7.64 0.42 -3.80
CA ASP A 29 -8.06 0.81 -5.15
C ASP A 29 -8.17 2.33 -5.30
N ARG A 30 -8.66 3.02 -4.27
CA ARG A 30 -8.72 4.48 -4.24
C ARG A 30 -7.32 5.09 -4.28
N MET A 31 -6.37 4.59 -3.49
CA MET A 31 -4.98 5.05 -3.52
C MET A 31 -4.34 4.86 -4.91
N VAL A 32 -4.64 3.75 -5.58
CA VAL A 32 -4.17 3.50 -6.96
C VAL A 32 -4.83 4.48 -7.95
N ALA A 33 -6.12 4.77 -7.78
CA ALA A 33 -6.84 5.72 -8.62
C ALA A 33 -6.36 7.17 -8.43
N GLU A 34 -6.04 7.55 -7.19
CA GLU A 34 -5.47 8.85 -6.80
C GLU A 34 -3.98 8.99 -7.18
N GLY A 35 -3.34 7.92 -7.66
CA GLY A 35 -1.92 7.92 -8.05
C GLY A 35 -0.94 7.84 -6.89
N VAL A 36 -1.45 7.67 -5.68
CA VAL A 36 -0.69 7.48 -4.44
C VAL A 36 0.00 6.12 -4.42
N MET A 37 -0.66 5.09 -4.97
CA MET A 37 -0.08 3.75 -5.13
C MET A 37 0.14 3.43 -6.62
N PRO A 38 1.15 2.62 -6.97
CA PRO A 38 1.45 2.29 -8.35
C PRO A 38 0.31 1.52 -9.02
N ARG A 39 0.14 1.73 -10.33
CA ARG A 39 -0.77 0.94 -11.15
C ARG A 39 -0.27 -0.51 -11.28
N PRO A 40 -1.19 -1.50 -11.36
CA PRO A 40 -0.78 -2.89 -11.52
C PRO A 40 -0.16 -3.16 -12.88
N LYS A 41 0.67 -4.19 -12.94
CA LYS A 41 1.10 -4.83 -14.18
C LYS A 41 0.07 -5.89 -14.58
N ARG A 42 -0.18 -6.03 -15.89
CA ARG A 42 -1.00 -7.09 -16.46
C ARG A 42 -0.10 -8.11 -17.14
N TYR A 43 -0.17 -9.37 -16.72
CA TYR A 43 0.52 -10.48 -17.39
C TYR A 43 -0.46 -11.62 -17.62
N ARG A 44 -0.77 -11.88 -18.90
CA ARG A 44 -1.85 -12.79 -19.31
C ARG A 44 -3.15 -12.41 -18.58
N GLY A 45 -3.78 -13.34 -17.86
CA GLY A 45 -5.00 -13.10 -17.09
C GLY A 45 -4.79 -12.58 -15.67
N ARG A 46 -3.55 -12.27 -15.26
CA ARG A 46 -3.23 -11.85 -13.89
C ARG A 46 -2.97 -10.35 -13.82
N VAL A 47 -3.50 -9.73 -12.76
CA VAL A 47 -3.23 -8.36 -12.34
C VAL A 47 -2.31 -8.45 -11.14
N LEU A 48 -1.11 -7.88 -11.23
CA LEU A 48 -0.06 -8.01 -10.22
C LEU A 48 0.53 -6.65 -9.87
N TRP A 49 0.66 -6.37 -8.58
CA TRP A 49 1.43 -5.24 -8.07
C TRP A 49 2.84 -5.67 -7.69
N ASN A 50 3.82 -4.84 -8.05
CA ASN A 50 5.20 -5.08 -7.68
C ASN A 50 5.43 -4.63 -6.23
N ARG A 51 5.94 -5.54 -5.38
CA ARG A 51 6.20 -5.28 -3.96
C ARG A 51 7.13 -4.08 -3.73
N VAL A 52 8.24 -4.01 -4.46
CA VAL A 52 9.24 -2.93 -4.32
C VAL A 52 8.63 -1.59 -4.72
N ALA A 53 7.79 -1.56 -5.76
CA ALA A 53 7.10 -0.34 -6.16
C ALA A 53 6.08 0.13 -5.13
N LEU A 54 5.41 -0.80 -4.44
CA LEU A 54 4.49 -0.46 -3.34
C LEU A 54 5.25 0.09 -2.13
N GLU A 55 6.38 -0.50 -1.79
CA GLU A 55 7.26 -0.06 -0.70
C GLU A 55 7.76 1.36 -0.96
N LEU A 56 8.32 1.63 -2.14
CA LEU A 56 8.76 2.98 -2.51
C LEU A 56 7.62 4.01 -2.48
N ALA A 57 6.45 3.66 -3.01
CA ALA A 57 5.29 4.56 -3.00
C ALA A 57 4.72 4.79 -1.59
N PHE A 58 4.92 3.84 -0.67
CA PHE A 58 4.52 3.99 0.72
C PHE A 58 5.45 4.94 1.48
N GLU A 59 6.76 4.81 1.27
CA GLU A 59 7.76 5.71 1.86
C GLU A 59 7.57 7.17 1.40
N ASP A 60 7.04 7.38 0.20
CA ASP A 60 6.72 8.72 -0.33
C ASP A 60 5.41 9.32 0.23
N LEU A 61 4.64 8.58 1.04
CA LEU A 61 3.44 9.12 1.68
C LEU A 61 3.83 10.26 2.64
N PRO A 62 3.04 11.34 2.69
CA PRO A 62 3.29 12.37 3.68
C PRO A 62 3.15 11.77 5.08
N GLU A 63 4.18 11.94 5.91
CA GLU A 63 4.01 11.83 7.35
C GLU A 63 2.98 12.88 7.75
N ASN A 64 2.02 12.49 8.59
CA ASN A 64 0.98 13.40 9.03
C ASN A 64 1.67 14.60 9.66
N GLU A 65 1.60 15.79 9.04
CA GLU A 65 1.95 17.01 9.75
C GLU A 65 1.09 16.98 11.00
N GLY A 66 1.75 16.97 12.17
CA GLY A 66 1.14 16.68 13.47
C GLY A 66 -0.32 17.07 13.54
N ASN A 67 -1.14 16.15 14.04
CA ASN A 67 -2.56 16.42 14.19
C ASN A 67 -2.76 17.74 14.97
N MET A 68 -3.93 18.35 14.92
CA MET A 68 -4.11 19.68 15.54
C MET A 68 -3.74 19.69 17.04
N ILE A 69 -3.77 18.54 17.71
CA ILE A 69 -3.32 18.38 19.09
C ILE A 69 -1.79 18.50 19.16
N ASP A 70 -1.04 17.82 18.30
CA ASP A 70 0.43 17.93 18.22
C ASP A 70 0.86 19.38 17.95
N LYS A 71 0.17 20.07 17.03
CA LYS A 71 0.41 21.49 16.71
C LYS A 71 0.07 22.44 17.88
N ILE A 72 -0.95 22.14 18.68
CA ILE A 72 -1.31 22.92 19.87
C ILE A 72 -0.36 22.65 21.04
N LEU A 73 0.12 21.41 21.17
CA LEU A 73 0.99 20.98 22.26
C LEU A 73 2.48 21.22 21.97
N GLY A 74 2.84 21.66 20.76
CA GLY A 74 4.22 21.97 20.38
C GLY A 74 5.13 20.75 20.34
N LEU A 75 4.56 19.59 20.01
CA LEU A 75 5.27 18.30 19.89
C LEU A 75 5.77 18.06 18.46
#